data_AF-A0A7S3SAH2-F1
#
_entry.id   AF-A0A7S3SAH2-F1
#
_cell.length_a   1.000
_cell.length_b   1.000
_cell.length_c   1.000
_cell.angle_alpha   90.00
_cell.angle_beta   90.00
_cell.angle_gamma   90.00
#
_symmetry.space_group_name_H-M   'P 1'
#
loop_
_entity.id
_entity.type
_entity.pdbx_description
1 polymer ?
#
loop_
_entity_poly.entity_id
_entity_poly.type
_entity_poly.pdbx_seq_one_letter_code
_entity_poly.pdbx_strand_id
1 'polypeptide(L)'
;FAEEEEGGGGLAGWGTQFIAFDRNPSRIAVGLAKQVRVVYGDGASPELLRAAGIVRPRAIVVTYANDKRCLESTERLRDAFPDVPIFVRARTALDAAPLMRAGATEVVVEAVEAAVRFASLLGSGGDGRARALLLRLQGPAPAPASAGGGRSRGVERGAGTLPPYPRAELEALAAQCGVTLADVCALYDGFAILEPNEDGEVGLGAIREKLSRVSGAPIDEAALEQWMAEADSDGDRSLSFFEYVRVESVLYAAEGSAPAAVAVPPSSATRREEAVQSTEP
;
A
#
# COMPACT_ATOMS: atom_id res chain seq x y z
N PHE A 1 -8.05 8.56 27.62
CA PHE A 1 -9.15 7.61 27.67
C PHE A 1 -9.54 7.43 29.11
N ALA A 2 -10.53 8.20 29.52
CA ALA A 2 -11.39 7.95 30.67
C ALA A 2 -12.81 8.04 30.09
N GLU A 3 -13.67 7.09 30.45
CA GLU A 3 -15.05 7.00 29.99
C GLU A 3 -15.85 8.22 30.48
N GLU A 4 -16.63 8.82 29.59
CA GLU A 4 -17.82 9.58 29.97
C GLU A 4 -18.93 9.21 28.97
N GLU A 5 -20.01 8.65 29.52
CA GLU A 5 -21.28 8.38 28.86
C GLU A 5 -22.02 9.68 28.52
N GLU A 6 -22.65 9.64 27.35
CA GLU A 6 -23.84 10.36 26.87
C GLU A 6 -24.00 11.88 27.09
N GLY A 7 -24.10 12.59 25.95
CA GLY A 7 -24.98 13.76 25.83
C GLY A 7 -24.38 14.97 25.12
N GLY A 8 -24.52 15.02 23.79
CA GLY A 8 -24.30 16.25 23.00
C GLY A 8 -22.94 16.31 22.30
N GLY A 9 -22.81 15.62 21.16
CA GLY A 9 -21.60 15.54 20.34
C GLY A 9 -21.24 16.85 19.62
N GLY A 10 -20.97 17.92 20.38
CA GLY A 10 -20.23 19.06 19.90
C GLY A 10 -18.74 18.74 19.88
N LEU A 11 -18.03 19.17 18.84
CA LEU A 11 -16.57 19.07 18.67
C LEU A 11 -15.73 19.75 19.78
N ALA A 12 -16.38 20.23 20.85
CA ALA A 12 -15.80 20.92 22.00
C ALA A 12 -14.85 20.05 22.84
N GLY A 13 -14.92 18.71 22.75
CA GLY A 13 -14.09 17.81 23.56
C GLY A 13 -12.65 17.60 23.06
N TRP A 14 -12.37 17.80 21.78
CA TRP A 14 -11.07 17.46 21.17
C TRP A 14 -10.04 18.60 21.24
N GLY A 15 -10.51 19.85 21.33
CA GLY A 15 -9.67 21.05 21.25
C GLY A 15 -8.56 21.14 22.31
N THR A 16 -8.73 20.44 23.44
CA THR A 16 -7.81 20.49 24.58
C THR A 16 -6.81 19.32 24.64
N GLN A 17 -6.97 18.28 23.81
CA GLN A 17 -6.24 17.01 24.01
C GLN A 17 -4.96 16.87 23.19
N PHE A 18 -4.81 17.58 22.08
CA PHE A 18 -3.60 17.54 21.25
C PHE A 18 -3.25 18.92 20.67
N ILE A 19 -2.02 19.04 20.17
CA ILE A 19 -1.52 20.20 19.40
C ILE A 19 -0.89 19.62 18.13
N ALA A 20 -1.30 20.12 16.97
CA ALA A 20 -0.74 19.68 15.69
C ALA A 20 0.26 20.71 15.13
N PHE A 21 1.29 20.22 14.45
CA PHE A 21 2.29 21.03 13.78
C PHE A 21 2.29 20.72 12.29
N ASP A 22 2.19 21.73 11.44
CA ASP A 22 2.29 21.54 10.00
C ASP A 22 3.00 22.74 9.34
N ARG A 23 3.74 22.48 8.27
CA ARG A 23 4.43 23.51 7.47
C ARG A 23 3.59 23.99 6.29
N ASN A 24 2.42 23.39 6.06
CA ASN A 24 1.50 23.78 5.01
C ASN A 24 0.48 24.81 5.55
N PRO A 25 0.54 26.08 5.12
CA PRO A 25 -0.38 27.13 5.59
C PRO A 25 -1.86 26.79 5.36
N SER A 26 -2.19 26.09 4.28
CA SER A 26 -3.57 25.68 3.98
C SER A 26 -4.10 24.71 5.04
N ARG A 27 -3.27 23.80 5.56
CA ARG A 27 -3.66 22.88 6.65
C ARG A 27 -3.82 23.62 7.98
N ILE A 28 -2.97 24.62 8.23
CA ILE A 28 -3.12 25.50 9.40
C ILE A 28 -4.45 26.26 9.34
N ALA A 29 -4.79 26.85 8.20
CA ALA A 29 -6.06 27.56 8.02
C ALA A 29 -7.27 26.66 8.28
N VAL A 30 -7.26 25.41 7.77
CA VAL A 30 -8.31 24.42 8.03
C VAL A 30 -8.40 24.06 9.52
N GLY A 31 -7.25 23.88 10.19
CA GLY A 31 -7.20 23.58 11.62
C GLY A 31 -7.78 24.70 12.47
N LEU A 32 -7.40 25.96 12.19
CA LEU A 32 -7.92 27.14 12.88
C LEU A 32 -9.43 27.30 12.67
N ALA A 33 -9.92 27.11 11.44
CA ALA A 33 -11.36 27.16 11.14
C ALA A 33 -12.16 26.07 11.90
N LYS A 34 -11.53 24.94 12.18
CA LYS A 34 -12.09 23.83 12.98
C LYS A 34 -11.82 23.97 14.48
N GLN A 35 -11.30 25.10 14.95
CA GLN A 35 -10.95 25.35 16.35
C GLN A 35 -9.98 24.31 16.94
N VAL A 36 -9.13 23.71 16.10
CA VAL A 36 -8.07 22.80 16.50
C VAL A 36 -6.82 23.60 16.86
N ARG A 37 -6.11 23.21 17.93
CA ARG A 37 -4.82 23.81 18.27
C ARG A 37 -3.77 23.39 17.25
N VAL A 38 -3.38 24.33 16.40
CA VAL A 38 -2.38 24.12 15.34
C VAL A 38 -1.27 25.16 15.43
N VAL A 39 -0.04 24.74 15.15
CA VAL A 39 1.15 25.60 15.12
C VAL A 39 1.80 25.48 13.76
N TYR A 40 2.04 26.62 13.11
CA TYR A 40 2.81 26.64 11.87
C TYR A 40 4.29 26.37 12.16
N GLY A 41 4.85 25.34 11.55
CA GLY A 41 6.26 25.01 11.67
C GLY A 41 6.56 23.51 11.63
N ASP A 42 7.82 23.17 11.86
CA ASP A 42 8.28 21.79 11.83
C ASP A 42 8.07 21.08 13.17
N GLY A 43 7.11 20.16 13.23
CA GLY A 43 6.80 19.36 14.42
C GLY A 43 7.94 18.45 14.91
N ALA A 44 9.00 18.30 14.12
CA ALA A 44 10.21 17.58 14.51
C ALA A 44 11.26 18.47 15.21
N SER A 45 11.03 19.78 15.38
CA SER A 45 11.95 20.68 16.08
C SER A 45 11.65 20.70 17.59
N PRO A 46 12.54 20.16 18.45
CA PRO A 46 12.38 20.23 19.90
C PRO A 46 12.32 21.66 20.42
N GLU A 47 13.03 22.58 19.75
CA GLU A 47 13.02 24.01 20.08
C GLU A 47 11.63 24.61 19.86
N LEU A 48 10.99 24.31 18.72
CA LEU A 48 9.64 24.76 18.43
C LEU A 48 8.61 24.15 19.38
N LEU A 49 8.74 22.86 19.71
CA LEU A 49 7.88 22.18 20.69
C LEU A 49 7.97 22.87 22.06
N ARG A 50 9.19 23.16 22.54
CA ARG A 50 9.40 23.89 23.81
C ARG A 50 8.84 25.32 23.75
N ALA A 51 9.05 26.03 22.63
CA ALA A 51 8.50 27.38 22.42
C ALA A 51 6.96 27.37 22.41
N ALA A 52 6.34 26.28 21.95
CA ALA A 52 4.90 26.04 22.03
C ALA A 52 4.43 25.57 23.43
N GLY A 53 5.31 25.57 24.43
CA GLY A 53 5.00 25.15 25.81
C GLY A 53 4.98 23.63 26.02
N ILE A 54 5.41 22.84 25.03
CA ILE A 54 5.43 21.37 25.11
C ILE A 54 6.76 20.91 25.69
N VAL A 55 6.76 20.58 26.98
CA VAL A 55 7.96 20.14 27.70
C VAL A 55 7.96 18.64 27.99
N ARG A 56 6.82 18.09 28.39
CA ARG A 56 6.63 16.65 28.67
C ARG A 56 5.35 16.14 28.01
N PRO A 57 5.35 15.94 26.68
CA PRO A 57 4.19 15.39 25.99
C PRO A 57 3.91 13.96 26.48
N ARG A 58 2.62 13.59 26.53
CA ARG A 58 2.21 12.22 26.91
C ARG A 58 2.56 11.19 25.84
N ALA A 59 2.57 11.62 24.59
CA ALA A 59 2.94 10.85 23.42
C ALA A 59 3.21 11.82 22.26
N ILE A 60 3.93 11.35 21.25
CA ILE A 60 4.17 12.08 20.00
C ILE A 60 3.72 11.20 18.84
N VAL A 61 3.04 11.79 17.86
CA VAL A 61 2.61 11.09 16.65
C VAL A 61 3.27 11.75 15.43
N VAL A 62 3.97 10.96 14.63
CA VAL A 62 4.70 11.41 13.44
C VAL A 62 4.01 10.89 12.19
N THR A 63 3.46 11.80 11.37
CA THR A 63 2.64 11.45 10.20
C THR A 63 3.05 12.20 8.93
N TYR A 64 4.35 12.39 8.71
CA TYR A 64 4.82 13.01 7.47
C TYR A 64 4.48 12.12 6.26
N ALA A 65 4.28 12.75 5.10
CA ALA A 65 4.00 12.05 3.85
C ALA A 65 5.24 11.28 3.33
N ASN A 66 6.43 11.80 3.61
CA ASN A 66 7.71 11.27 3.17
C ASN A 66 8.34 10.36 4.24
N ASP A 67 8.68 9.13 3.88
CA ASP A 67 9.15 8.11 4.82
C ASP A 67 10.55 8.44 5.40
N LYS A 68 11.45 9.03 4.59
CA LYS A 68 12.74 9.53 5.08
C LYS A 68 12.55 10.63 6.12
N ARG A 69 11.55 11.49 5.93
CA ARG A 69 11.22 12.53 6.89
C ARG A 69 10.66 11.95 8.19
N CYS A 70 9.82 10.93 8.11
CA CYS A 70 9.37 10.20 9.30
C CYS A 70 10.57 9.64 10.09
N LEU A 71 11.54 9.03 9.41
CA LEU A 71 12.74 8.48 10.05
C LEU A 71 13.57 9.56 10.76
N GLU A 72 14.02 10.58 10.03
CA GLU A 72 14.80 11.71 10.58
C GLU A 72 14.10 12.38 11.76
N SER A 73 12.77 12.56 11.63
CA SER A 73 11.98 13.20 12.67
C SER A 73 11.85 12.32 13.91
N THR A 74 11.72 11.00 13.72
CA THR A 74 11.64 10.03 14.82
C THR A 74 12.94 10.01 15.62
N GLU A 75 14.09 9.96 14.95
CA GLU A 75 15.42 10.01 15.60
C GLU A 75 15.56 11.29 16.42
N ARG A 76 15.31 12.45 15.81
CA ARG A 76 15.42 13.75 16.48
C ARG A 76 14.47 13.90 17.66
N LEU A 77 13.24 13.38 17.55
CA LEU A 77 12.25 13.44 18.62
C LEU A 77 12.58 12.46 19.74
N ARG A 78 13.12 11.27 19.43
CA ARG A 78 13.58 10.32 20.44
C ARG A 78 14.75 10.88 21.24
N ASP A 79 15.71 11.53 20.58
CA ASP A 79 16.85 12.18 21.24
C ASP A 79 16.39 13.27 22.22
N ALA A 80 15.40 14.07 21.82
CA ALA A 80 14.88 15.16 22.62
C ALA A 80 13.91 14.71 23.73
N PHE A 81 13.22 13.59 23.53
CA PHE A 81 12.21 13.05 24.44
C PHE A 81 12.42 11.54 24.67
N PRO A 82 13.48 11.14 25.41
CA PRO A 82 13.90 9.74 25.53
C PRO A 82 12.85 8.78 26.09
N ASP A 83 11.97 9.26 26.98
CA ASP A 83 10.97 8.43 27.67
C ASP A 83 9.55 8.56 27.10
N VAL A 84 9.35 9.43 26.10
CA VAL A 84 8.00 9.68 25.56
C VAL A 84 7.65 8.61 24.52
N PRO A 85 6.43 8.04 24.56
CA PRO A 85 5.96 7.15 23.50
C PRO A 85 5.89 7.89 22.15
N ILE A 86 6.50 7.32 21.10
CA ILE A 86 6.49 7.88 19.75
C ILE A 86 5.79 6.90 18.81
N PHE A 87 4.66 7.31 18.24
CA PHE A 87 3.89 6.55 17.26
C PHE A 87 4.17 7.09 15.87
N VAL A 88 4.53 6.23 14.92
CA VAL A 88 4.93 6.69 13.58
C VAL A 88 4.08 6.04 12.50
N ARG A 89 3.64 6.85 11.54
CA ARG A 89 3.01 6.37 10.32
C ARG A 89 4.08 5.86 9.36
N ALA A 90 3.93 4.63 8.93
CA ALA A 90 4.65 4.04 7.79
C ALA A 90 3.69 3.85 6.62
N ARG A 91 4.20 3.99 5.40
CA ARG A 91 3.41 3.69 4.20
C ARG A 91 3.33 2.18 3.97
N THR A 92 4.46 1.51 4.10
CA THR A 92 4.61 0.06 3.84
C THR A 92 5.19 -0.66 5.06
N ALA A 93 5.02 -1.99 5.12
CA ALA A 93 5.62 -2.80 6.19
C ALA A 93 7.16 -2.74 6.21
N LEU A 94 7.79 -2.50 5.05
CA LEU A 94 9.25 -2.39 4.91
C LEU A 94 9.83 -1.20 5.71
N ASP A 95 9.04 -0.13 5.87
CA ASP A 95 9.46 1.08 6.58
C ASP A 95 9.43 0.91 8.11
N ALA A 96 8.74 -0.12 8.60
CA ALA A 96 8.51 -0.30 10.04
C ALA A 96 9.81 -0.61 10.80
N ALA A 97 10.65 -1.49 10.28
CA ALA A 97 11.87 -1.90 10.98
C ALA A 97 12.90 -0.76 11.15
N PRO A 98 13.17 0.08 10.13
CA PRO A 98 13.95 1.31 10.30
C PRO A 98 13.36 2.26 11.35
N LEU A 99 12.04 2.50 11.32
CA LEU A 99 11.38 3.42 12.24
C LEU A 99 11.42 2.94 13.71
N MET A 100 11.24 1.64 13.94
CA MET A 100 11.40 1.05 15.27
C MET A 100 12.83 1.21 15.78
N ARG A 101 13.85 1.01 14.92
CA ARG A 101 15.26 1.23 15.28
C ARG A 101 15.58 2.70 15.57
N ALA A 102 14.91 3.64 14.91
CA ALA A 102 15.01 5.06 15.20
C ALA A 102 14.36 5.48 16.54
N GLY A 103 13.72 4.54 17.24
CA GLY A 103 13.11 4.78 18.54
C GLY A 103 11.61 5.05 18.50
N ALA A 104 10.91 4.67 17.42
CA ALA A 104 9.46 4.56 17.48
C ALA A 104 9.06 3.51 18.53
N THR A 105 8.05 3.82 19.33
CA THR A 105 7.42 2.88 20.26
C THR A 105 6.54 1.90 19.51
N GLU A 106 5.81 2.38 18.50
CA GLU A 106 5.01 1.55 17.60
C GLU A 106 4.89 2.23 16.23
N VAL A 107 4.82 1.40 15.19
CA VAL A 107 4.64 1.85 13.81
C VAL A 107 3.29 1.37 13.29
N VAL A 108 2.52 2.31 12.74
CA VAL A 108 1.22 2.09 12.10
C VAL A 108 1.42 2.08 10.59
N VAL A 109 1.20 0.94 9.95
CA VAL A 109 1.37 0.78 8.51
C VAL A 109 0.06 1.06 7.78
N GLU A 110 0.04 2.13 6.99
CA GLU A 110 -1.14 2.63 6.29
C GLU A 110 -1.84 1.56 5.44
N ALA A 111 -1.09 0.84 4.60
CA ALA A 111 -1.65 -0.20 3.73
C ALA A 111 -2.32 -1.33 4.53
N VAL A 112 -1.78 -1.68 5.70
CA VAL A 112 -2.36 -2.69 6.59
C VAL A 112 -3.64 -2.19 7.23
N GLU A 113 -3.68 -0.93 7.71
CA GLU A 113 -4.91 -0.36 8.26
C GLU A 113 -6.03 -0.30 7.22
N ALA A 114 -5.70 0.06 5.98
CA ALA A 114 -6.66 0.07 4.88
C ALA A 114 -7.23 -1.34 4.63
N ALA A 115 -6.37 -2.35 4.55
CA ALA A 115 -6.79 -3.74 4.37
C ALA A 115 -7.63 -4.29 5.56
N VAL A 116 -7.26 -3.95 6.80
CA VAL A 116 -8.08 -4.28 7.98
C VAL A 116 -9.44 -3.60 7.93
N ARG A 117 -9.50 -2.35 7.44
CA ARG A 117 -10.76 -1.63 7.26
C ARG A 117 -11.63 -2.30 6.21
N PHE A 118 -11.07 -2.75 5.09
CA PHE A 118 -11.80 -3.52 4.08
C PHE A 118 -12.32 -4.85 4.64
N ALA A 119 -11.49 -5.61 5.36
CA ALA A 119 -11.93 -6.85 6.01
C ALA A 119 -13.13 -6.61 6.94
N SER A 120 -13.09 -5.53 7.72
CA SER A 120 -14.20 -5.13 8.61
C SER A 120 -15.47 -4.78 7.83
N LEU A 121 -15.35 -4.02 6.73
CA LEU A 121 -16.48 -3.68 5.86
C LEU A 121 -17.09 -4.91 5.19
N LEU A 122 -16.29 -5.94 4.94
CA LEU A 122 -16.71 -7.23 4.39
C LEU A 122 -17.25 -8.20 5.46
N GLY A 123 -17.40 -7.76 6.71
CA GLY A 123 -17.93 -8.59 7.80
C GLY A 123 -16.96 -9.64 8.34
N SER A 124 -15.70 -9.63 7.88
CA SER A 124 -14.64 -10.39 8.53
C SER A 124 -14.26 -9.64 9.81
N GLY A 125 -14.72 -10.14 10.96
CA GLY A 125 -14.51 -9.50 12.27
C GLY A 125 -13.11 -8.90 12.39
N GLY A 126 -13.04 -7.62 12.76
CA GLY A 126 -11.84 -6.76 12.75
C GLY A 126 -10.77 -7.15 13.78
N ASP A 127 -10.47 -8.44 13.90
CA ASP A 127 -9.55 -8.99 14.87
C ASP A 127 -8.11 -8.73 14.45
N GLY A 128 -7.24 -8.51 15.45
CA GLY A 128 -5.79 -8.33 15.27
C GLY A 128 -5.09 -9.48 14.51
N ARG A 129 -5.78 -10.60 14.27
CA ARG A 129 -5.34 -11.71 13.40
C ARG A 129 -5.24 -11.28 11.93
N ALA A 130 -6.20 -10.51 11.42
CA ALA A 130 -6.15 -10.00 10.05
C ALA A 130 -4.96 -9.06 9.86
N ARG A 131 -4.74 -8.17 10.84
CA ARG A 131 -3.58 -7.27 10.88
C ARG A 131 -2.25 -8.05 10.87
N ALA A 132 -2.14 -9.08 11.71
CA ALA A 132 -0.94 -9.92 11.78
C ALA A 132 -0.68 -10.69 10.48
N LEU A 133 -1.74 -11.17 9.81
CA LEU A 133 -1.64 -11.83 8.50
C LEU A 133 -1.21 -10.85 7.41
N LEU A 134 -1.85 -9.69 7.33
CA LEU A 134 -1.55 -8.65 6.33
C LEU A 134 -0.11 -8.15 6.44
N LEU A 135 0.41 -7.99 7.65
CA LEU A 135 1.82 -7.66 7.86
C LEU A 135 2.77 -8.73 7.34
N ARG A 136 2.39 -10.02 7.37
CA ARG A 136 3.20 -11.12 6.84
C ARG A 136 3.18 -11.18 5.31
N LEU A 137 2.11 -10.70 4.68
CA LEU A 137 1.97 -10.69 3.21
C LEU A 137 2.79 -9.57 2.55
N GLN A 138 3.15 -8.51 3.29
CA GLN A 138 3.87 -7.35 2.75
C GLN A 138 5.41 -7.49 2.75
N GLY A 139 5.94 -8.70 2.93
CA GLY A 139 7.38 -8.99 2.91
C GLY A 139 7.93 -9.51 4.25
N PRO A 140 9.23 -9.85 4.32
CA PRO A 140 9.80 -10.58 5.45
C PRO A 140 9.66 -9.78 6.75
N ALA A 141 9.10 -10.44 7.77
CA ALA A 141 8.94 -9.89 9.10
C ALA A 141 10.31 -9.42 9.65
N PRO A 142 10.38 -8.28 10.38
CA PRO A 142 11.61 -7.90 11.05
C PRO A 142 12.01 -8.99 12.05
N ALA A 143 13.22 -9.52 11.89
CA ALA A 143 13.81 -10.44 12.87
C ALA A 143 13.85 -9.74 14.25
N PRO A 144 13.58 -10.47 15.35
CA PRO A 144 13.70 -9.91 16.68
C PRO A 144 15.14 -9.43 16.91
N ALA A 145 15.30 -8.19 17.37
CA ALA A 145 16.60 -7.61 17.66
C ALA A 145 17.33 -8.44 18.72
N SER A 146 18.30 -9.25 18.30
CA SER A 146 19.31 -9.82 19.19
C SER A 146 20.47 -8.85 19.30
N ALA A 147 20.83 -8.53 20.54
CA ALA A 147 21.99 -7.75 20.88
C ALA A 147 23.28 -8.53 20.58
N GLY A 148 24.27 -7.85 20.02
CA GLY A 148 25.68 -8.28 20.08
C GLY A 148 26.39 -8.48 18.74
N GLY A 149 27.05 -7.41 18.28
CA GLY A 149 28.41 -7.40 17.72
C GLY A 149 28.79 -8.37 16.58
N GLY A 150 29.07 -7.82 15.40
CA GLY A 150 29.95 -8.51 14.44
C GLY A 150 29.81 -8.09 12.98
N ARG A 151 30.64 -7.12 12.58
CA ARG A 151 31.27 -6.93 11.26
C ARG A 151 30.40 -7.01 9.98
N SER A 152 30.45 -5.88 9.26
CA SER A 152 30.10 -5.64 7.87
C SER A 152 30.24 -6.84 6.93
N ARG A 153 29.13 -7.19 6.27
CA ARG A 153 29.10 -7.73 4.91
C ARG A 153 27.92 -7.09 4.18
N GLY A 154 28.19 -6.57 2.98
CA GLY A 154 27.20 -5.90 2.14
C GLY A 154 25.98 -6.78 1.94
N VAL A 155 24.81 -6.23 2.22
CA VAL A 155 23.53 -6.86 1.92
C VAL A 155 23.30 -6.69 0.43
N GLU A 156 23.61 -7.73 -0.34
CA GLU A 156 23.00 -7.93 -1.64
C GLU A 156 21.48 -7.94 -1.43
N ARG A 157 20.78 -7.08 -2.19
CA ARG A 157 19.32 -7.13 -2.30
C ARG A 157 18.96 -8.56 -2.66
N GLY A 158 18.16 -9.21 -1.82
CA GLY A 158 17.74 -10.59 -2.03
C GLY A 158 17.26 -10.78 -3.46
N ALA A 159 18.04 -11.51 -4.24
CA ALA A 159 17.56 -12.11 -5.46
C ALA A 159 16.43 -13.06 -5.03
N GLY A 160 15.19 -12.76 -5.43
CA GLY A 160 14.18 -13.81 -5.52
C GLY A 160 14.78 -14.98 -6.29
N THR A 161 14.34 -16.19 -5.97
CA THR A 161 14.80 -17.39 -6.69
C THR A 161 14.61 -17.12 -8.17
N LEU A 162 15.72 -17.07 -8.93
CA LEU A 162 15.61 -16.89 -10.37
C LEU A 162 14.73 -18.03 -10.89
N PRO A 163 13.69 -17.72 -11.69
CA PRO A 163 12.89 -18.75 -12.32
C PRO A 163 13.83 -19.75 -13.01
N PRO A 164 13.55 -21.06 -12.98
CA PRO A 164 14.39 -22.10 -13.56
C PRO A 164 14.33 -22.12 -15.10
N TYR A 165 14.34 -20.93 -15.70
CA TYR A 165 14.28 -20.69 -17.14
C TYR A 165 15.51 -19.90 -17.60
N PRO A 166 15.99 -20.11 -18.82
CA PRO A 166 17.09 -19.34 -19.38
C PRO A 166 16.79 -17.84 -19.35
N ARG A 167 17.75 -17.04 -18.90
CA ARG A 167 17.61 -15.57 -18.80
C ARG A 167 17.17 -14.92 -20.11
N ALA A 168 17.65 -15.41 -21.25
CA ALA A 168 17.28 -14.90 -22.57
C ALA A 168 15.78 -15.07 -22.86
N GLU A 169 15.15 -16.15 -22.38
CA GLU A 169 13.72 -16.40 -22.54
C GLU A 169 12.89 -15.50 -21.63
N LEU A 170 13.35 -15.28 -20.39
CA LEU A 170 12.72 -14.36 -19.45
C LEU A 170 12.78 -12.89 -19.95
N GLU A 171 13.91 -12.49 -20.53
CA GLU A 171 14.07 -11.16 -21.15
C GLU A 171 13.19 -11.00 -22.39
N ALA A 172 13.03 -12.06 -23.19
CA ALA A 172 12.11 -12.06 -24.33
C ALA A 172 10.64 -11.98 -23.88
N LEU A 173 10.26 -12.70 -22.83
CA LEU A 173 8.92 -12.64 -22.22
C LEU A 173 8.64 -11.24 -21.67
N ALA A 174 9.57 -10.65 -20.93
CA ALA A 174 9.47 -9.29 -20.41
C ALA A 174 9.23 -8.27 -21.55
N ALA A 175 9.99 -8.39 -22.65
CA ALA A 175 9.83 -7.54 -23.82
C ALA A 175 8.48 -7.73 -24.54
N GLN A 176 7.97 -8.97 -24.64
CA GLN A 176 6.66 -9.26 -25.22
C GLN A 176 5.51 -8.68 -24.39
N CYS A 177 5.63 -8.74 -23.07
CA CYS A 177 4.62 -8.27 -22.13
C CYS A 177 4.74 -6.78 -21.77
N GLY A 178 5.81 -6.09 -22.20
CA GLY A 178 6.04 -4.68 -21.87
C GLY A 178 6.39 -4.41 -20.41
N VAL A 179 6.91 -5.40 -19.69
CA VAL A 179 7.30 -5.32 -18.27
C VAL A 179 8.81 -5.47 -18.11
N THR A 180 9.36 -5.21 -16.93
CA THR A 180 10.80 -5.41 -16.69
C THR A 180 11.11 -6.86 -16.32
N LEU A 181 12.36 -7.29 -16.50
CA LEU A 181 12.81 -8.61 -16.04
C LEU A 181 12.61 -8.79 -14.52
N ALA A 182 12.72 -7.71 -13.75
CA ALA A 182 12.46 -7.75 -12.30
C ALA A 182 10.99 -8.06 -11.99
N ASP A 183 10.06 -7.54 -12.79
CA ASP A 183 8.63 -7.80 -12.65
C ASP A 183 8.29 -9.25 -13.01
N VAL A 184 8.88 -9.79 -14.07
CA VAL A 184 8.75 -11.22 -14.45
C VAL A 184 9.26 -12.14 -13.33
N CYS A 185 10.41 -11.82 -12.72
CA CYS A 185 10.93 -12.57 -11.58
C CYS A 185 10.00 -12.46 -10.36
N ALA A 186 9.37 -11.32 -10.11
CA ALA A 186 8.43 -11.16 -9.00
C ALA A 186 7.12 -11.97 -9.22
N LEU A 187 6.66 -12.09 -10.46
CA LEU A 187 5.50 -12.90 -10.82
C LEU A 187 5.75 -14.40 -10.61
N TYR A 188 7.00 -14.86 -10.72
CA TYR A 188 7.36 -16.26 -10.48
C TYR A 188 7.11 -16.71 -9.04
N ASP A 189 7.28 -15.84 -8.05
CA ASP A 189 6.97 -16.16 -6.65
C ASP A 189 5.47 -16.46 -6.49
N GLY A 190 4.60 -15.77 -7.24
CA GLY A 190 3.16 -16.04 -7.29
C GLY A 190 2.84 -17.36 -8.00
N PHE A 191 3.49 -17.63 -9.12
CA PHE A 191 3.33 -18.88 -9.86
C PHE A 191 3.79 -20.11 -9.06
N ALA A 192 4.89 -19.99 -8.29
CA ALA A 192 5.41 -21.08 -7.48
C ALA A 192 4.42 -21.57 -6.39
N ILE A 193 3.53 -20.70 -5.90
CA ILE A 193 2.47 -21.06 -4.95
C ILE A 193 1.45 -22.03 -5.57
N LEU A 194 1.31 -22.00 -6.91
CA LEU A 194 0.44 -22.90 -7.63
C LEU A 194 1.01 -24.32 -7.72
N GLU A 195 2.22 -24.58 -7.22
CA GLU A 195 2.89 -25.90 -7.19
C GLU A 195 2.84 -26.58 -8.57
N PRO A 196 3.55 -26.02 -9.57
CA PRO A 196 3.63 -26.64 -10.89
C PRO A 196 4.18 -28.07 -10.82
N ASN A 197 3.80 -28.88 -11.79
CA ASN A 197 4.31 -30.25 -11.94
C ASN A 197 5.81 -30.25 -12.36
N GLU A 198 6.37 -31.44 -12.59
CA GLU A 198 7.78 -31.59 -13.00
C GLU A 198 8.11 -30.89 -14.34
N ASP A 199 7.09 -30.66 -15.17
CA ASP A 199 7.21 -29.97 -16.47
C ASP A 199 7.08 -28.44 -16.34
N GLY A 200 6.81 -27.91 -15.15
CA GLY A 200 6.64 -26.46 -14.92
C GLY A 200 5.24 -25.94 -15.22
N GLU A 201 4.26 -26.84 -15.30
CA GLU A 201 2.88 -26.57 -15.72
C GLU A 201 1.90 -26.74 -14.55
N VAL A 202 0.85 -25.91 -14.52
CA VAL A 202 -0.25 -26.04 -13.56
C VAL A 202 -1.52 -26.48 -14.28
N GLY A 203 -1.84 -27.77 -14.21
CA GLY A 203 -3.02 -28.32 -14.86
C GLY A 203 -4.34 -27.77 -14.29
N LEU A 204 -5.36 -27.62 -15.14
CA LEU A 204 -6.70 -27.13 -14.79
C LEU A 204 -7.31 -27.81 -13.54
N GLY A 205 -7.10 -29.12 -13.40
CA GLY A 205 -7.58 -29.87 -12.24
C GLY A 205 -6.98 -29.39 -10.90
N ALA A 206 -5.71 -29.01 -10.91
CA ALA A 206 -5.01 -28.47 -9.75
C ALA A 206 -5.45 -27.02 -9.44
N ILE A 207 -5.64 -26.20 -10.48
CA ILE A 207 -6.20 -24.83 -10.35
C ILE A 207 -7.59 -24.90 -9.71
N ARG A 208 -8.45 -25.78 -10.23
CA ARG A 208 -9.80 -26.03 -9.69
C ARG A 208 -9.78 -26.47 -8.23
N GLU A 209 -8.94 -27.46 -7.90
CA GLU A 209 -8.84 -27.94 -6.52
C GLU A 209 -8.39 -26.82 -5.56
N LYS A 210 -7.40 -26.02 -5.97
CA LYS A 210 -6.89 -24.89 -5.17
C LYS A 210 -7.93 -23.78 -5.01
N LEU A 211 -8.60 -23.37 -6.08
CA LEU A 211 -9.68 -22.38 -6.02
C LEU A 211 -10.83 -22.84 -5.13
N SER A 212 -11.16 -24.14 -5.15
CA SER A 212 -12.24 -24.70 -4.34
C SER A 212 -11.87 -24.69 -2.85
N ARG A 213 -10.62 -25.04 -2.53
CA ARG A 213 -10.09 -24.98 -1.16
C ARG A 213 -10.01 -23.55 -0.61
N VAL A 214 -9.68 -22.56 -1.46
CA VAL A 214 -9.53 -21.16 -1.06
C VAL A 214 -10.88 -20.45 -0.92
N SER A 215 -11.79 -20.65 -1.88
CA SER A 215 -13.10 -19.98 -1.92
C SER A 215 -14.11 -20.59 -0.93
N GLY A 216 -14.02 -21.90 -0.68
CA GLY A 216 -15.01 -22.62 0.12
C GLY A 216 -16.40 -22.73 -0.54
N ALA A 217 -16.55 -22.18 -1.75
CA ALA A 217 -17.75 -22.22 -2.57
C ALA A 217 -17.53 -23.11 -3.82
N PRO A 218 -18.60 -23.68 -4.40
CA PRO A 218 -18.51 -24.38 -5.67
C PRO A 218 -18.04 -23.41 -6.76
N ILE A 219 -17.09 -23.85 -7.57
CA ILE A 219 -16.54 -23.08 -8.68
C ILE A 219 -17.54 -23.12 -9.84
N ASP A 220 -17.74 -21.97 -10.48
CA ASP A 220 -18.41 -21.91 -11.77
C ASP A 220 -17.48 -22.48 -12.85
N GLU A 221 -17.76 -23.71 -13.26
CA GLU A 221 -16.93 -24.43 -14.24
C GLU A 221 -16.92 -23.71 -15.60
N ALA A 222 -18.01 -23.05 -15.99
CA ALA A 222 -18.07 -22.32 -17.26
C ALA A 222 -17.19 -21.06 -17.22
N ALA A 223 -17.16 -20.35 -16.08
CA ALA A 223 -16.27 -19.20 -15.90
C ALA A 223 -14.80 -19.63 -15.82
N LEU A 224 -14.51 -20.77 -15.19
CA LEU A 224 -13.15 -21.34 -15.14
C LEU A 224 -12.68 -21.77 -16.54
N GLU A 225 -13.53 -22.42 -17.33
CA GLU A 225 -13.22 -22.79 -18.72
C GLU A 225 -13.03 -21.55 -19.60
N GLN A 226 -13.83 -20.50 -19.41
CA GLN A 226 -13.66 -19.24 -20.11
C GLN A 226 -12.32 -18.58 -19.75
N TRP A 227 -11.97 -18.53 -18.46
CA TRP A 227 -10.69 -17.99 -18.02
C TRP A 227 -9.50 -18.79 -18.58
N MET A 228 -9.60 -20.13 -18.60
CA MET A 228 -8.60 -20.98 -19.23
C MET A 228 -8.49 -20.71 -20.72
N ALA A 229 -9.59 -20.56 -21.46
CA ALA A 229 -9.55 -20.28 -22.90
C ALA A 229 -8.85 -18.95 -23.25
N GLU A 230 -8.75 -18.03 -22.30
CA GLU A 230 -8.01 -16.78 -22.43
C GLU A 230 -6.53 -16.92 -22.00
N ALA A 231 -6.26 -17.78 -21.02
CA ALA A 231 -4.94 -17.95 -20.41
C ALA A 231 -4.07 -18.98 -21.12
N ASP A 232 -4.64 -20.14 -21.43
CA ASP A 232 -4.04 -21.28 -22.13
C ASP A 232 -3.96 -20.97 -23.64
N SER A 233 -2.78 -20.55 -24.06
CA SER A 233 -2.50 -20.09 -25.43
C SER A 233 -2.22 -21.25 -26.38
N ASP A 234 -1.80 -22.41 -25.88
CA ASP A 234 -1.47 -23.59 -26.69
C ASP A 234 -2.53 -24.69 -26.68
N GLY A 235 -3.54 -24.57 -25.80
CA GLY A 235 -4.71 -25.42 -25.70
C GLY A 235 -4.47 -26.73 -24.94
N ASP A 236 -3.39 -26.83 -24.16
CA ASP A 236 -3.00 -28.05 -23.45
C ASP A 236 -3.79 -28.28 -22.14
N ARG A 237 -4.65 -27.33 -21.76
CA ARG A 237 -5.44 -27.29 -20.52
C ARG A 237 -4.60 -27.20 -19.24
N SER A 238 -3.41 -26.64 -19.37
CA SER A 238 -2.52 -26.28 -18.28
C SER A 238 -2.20 -24.79 -18.36
N LEU A 239 -1.54 -24.29 -17.31
CA LEU A 239 -1.05 -22.94 -17.28
C LEU A 239 0.46 -22.97 -17.08
N SER A 240 1.19 -22.59 -18.12
CA SER A 240 2.63 -22.44 -18.06
C SER A 240 3.00 -21.14 -17.36
N PHE A 241 4.25 -21.06 -16.88
CA PHE A 241 4.76 -19.81 -16.32
C PHE A 241 4.66 -18.64 -17.34
N PHE A 242 4.88 -18.91 -18.62
CA PHE A 242 4.85 -17.90 -19.67
C PHE A 242 3.43 -17.39 -19.93
N GLU A 243 2.43 -18.27 -19.88
CA GLU A 243 1.01 -17.92 -20.01
C GLU A 243 0.50 -17.18 -18.78
N TYR A 244 0.87 -17.64 -17.58
CA TYR A 244 0.56 -16.95 -16.32
C TYR A 244 1.07 -15.50 -16.35
N VAL A 245 2.33 -15.28 -16.76
CA VAL A 245 2.91 -13.94 -16.89
C VAL A 245 2.18 -13.11 -17.95
N ARG A 246 1.78 -13.71 -19.08
CA ARG A 246 1.03 -12.97 -20.12
C ARG A 246 -0.31 -12.48 -19.60
N VAL A 247 -1.07 -13.32 -18.92
CA VAL A 247 -2.37 -12.96 -18.32
C VAL A 247 -2.20 -11.89 -17.25
N GLU A 248 -1.25 -12.08 -16.32
CA GLU A 248 -1.04 -11.11 -15.22
C GLU A 248 -0.38 -9.81 -15.68
N SER A 249 0.45 -9.84 -16.73
CA SER A 249 1.09 -8.62 -17.26
C SER A 249 0.07 -7.60 -17.82
N VAL A 250 -1.08 -8.06 -18.30
CA VAL A 250 -2.19 -7.19 -18.75
C VAL A 250 -2.80 -6.43 -17.58
N LEU A 251 -2.83 -7.00 -16.38
CA LEU A 251 -3.28 -6.34 -15.14
C LEU A 251 -2.19 -5.43 -14.56
N TYR A 252 -0.93 -5.89 -14.56
CA TYR A 252 0.22 -5.11 -14.07
C TYR A 252 0.52 -3.85 -14.90
N ALA A 253 0.33 -3.89 -16.22
CA ALA A 253 0.51 -2.72 -17.10
C ALA A 253 -0.50 -1.59 -16.81
N ALA A 254 -1.66 -1.92 -16.22
CA ALA A 254 -2.67 -0.93 -15.82
C ALA A 254 -2.32 -0.23 -14.49
N GLU A 255 -1.57 -0.87 -13.60
CA GLU A 255 -1.12 -0.28 -12.33
C GLU A 255 0.21 0.50 -12.45
N GLY A 256 1.01 0.22 -13.49
CA GLY A 256 2.32 0.83 -13.73
C GLY A 256 2.37 2.07 -14.64
N SER A 257 1.27 2.45 -15.28
CA SER A 257 1.21 3.68 -16.10
C SER A 257 0.57 4.81 -15.29
N ALA A 258 1.33 5.86 -14.98
CA ALA A 258 0.77 7.10 -14.48
C ALA A 258 -0.42 7.52 -15.38
N PRO A 259 -1.59 7.94 -14.84
CA PRO A 259 -2.71 8.28 -15.69
C PRO A 259 -2.32 9.45 -16.59
N ALA A 260 -2.17 9.16 -17.89
CA ALA A 260 -2.21 10.18 -18.91
C ALA A 260 -3.53 10.94 -18.73
N ALA A 261 -3.43 12.26 -18.59
CA ALA A 261 -4.55 13.15 -18.38
C ALA A 261 -5.72 12.77 -19.32
N VAL A 262 -6.85 12.42 -18.72
CA VAL A 262 -8.11 12.27 -19.45
C VAL A 262 -8.45 13.64 -20.02
N ALA A 263 -8.15 13.82 -21.31
CA ALA A 263 -8.65 14.93 -22.08
C ALA A 263 -10.17 14.76 -22.19
N VAL A 264 -10.91 15.64 -21.51
CA VAL A 264 -12.35 15.78 -21.66
C VAL A 264 -12.64 16.18 -23.11
N PRO A 265 -13.35 15.38 -23.92
CA PRO A 265 -13.75 15.81 -25.25
C PRO A 265 -14.81 16.93 -25.12
N PRO A 266 -14.79 17.95 -26.00
CA PRO A 266 -15.80 19.00 -25.96
C PRO A 266 -17.18 18.40 -26.26
N SER A 267 -18.11 18.65 -25.35
CA SER A 267 -19.52 18.28 -25.43
C SER A 267 -20.12 18.74 -26.76
N SER A 268 -20.59 17.79 -27.56
CA SER A 268 -21.40 18.01 -28.76
C SER A 268 -22.75 18.61 -28.36
N ALA A 269 -22.82 19.94 -28.36
CA ALA A 269 -24.07 20.66 -28.33
C ALA A 269 -24.79 20.45 -29.67
N THR A 270 -25.90 19.72 -29.60
CA THR A 270 -26.91 19.53 -30.63
C THR A 270 -27.29 20.84 -31.33
N ARG A 271 -27.02 20.89 -32.63
CA ARG A 271 -27.56 21.85 -33.59
C ARG A 271 -29.05 21.54 -33.78
N ARG A 272 -29.94 22.48 -33.44
CA ARG A 272 -31.29 22.57 -34.02
C ARG A 272 -31.38 23.80 -34.92
N GLU A 273 -31.86 23.50 -36.12
CA GLU A 273 -32.26 24.29 -37.30
C GLU A 273 -32.85 25.70 -37.01
N GLU A 274 -32.42 26.72 -37.80
CA GLU A 274 -33.19 27.42 -38.87
C GLU A 274 -34.43 28.19 -38.35
N ALA A 275 -34.76 29.43 -38.71
CA ALA A 275 -34.48 30.28 -39.86
C ALA A 275 -34.82 31.74 -39.47
N VAL A 276 -34.17 32.75 -40.08
CA VAL A 276 -34.84 33.95 -40.64
C VAL A 276 -33.91 34.54 -41.69
N GLN A 277 -34.37 34.51 -42.94
CA GLN A 277 -33.82 35.20 -44.11
C GLN A 277 -34.25 36.68 -44.14
N SER A 278 -33.45 37.45 -44.88
CA SER A 278 -33.79 38.72 -45.55
C SER A 278 -33.81 39.95 -44.62
N THR A 279 -33.11 41.04 -44.93
CA THR A 279 -33.14 41.77 -46.21
C THR A 279 -31.96 42.75 -46.24
N GLU A 280 -31.21 42.78 -47.33
CA GLU A 280 -30.44 43.95 -47.80
C GLU A 280 -31.34 44.78 -48.75
N PRO A 281 -31.01 46.02 -49.14
CA PRO A 281 -29.67 46.65 -49.18
C PRO A 281 -29.50 47.92 -48.33
#